data_AF-A0A8J8AVM6-F1
#
_entry.id   AF-A0A8J8AVM6-F1
#
_cell.length_a   1.000
_cell.length_b   1.000
_cell.length_c   1.000
_cell.angle_alpha   90.00
_cell.angle_beta   90.00
_cell.angle_gamma   90.00
#
_symmetry.space_group_name_H-M   'P 1'
#
loop_
_entity.id
_entity.type
_entity.pdbx_description
1 polymer ?
#
loop_
_entity_poly.entity_id
_entity_poly.type
_entity_poly.pdbx_seq_one_letter_code
_entity_poly.pdbx_strand_id
1 'polypeptide(L)' 'ILFIIFDLEVAFLFPWAVAFGQISTVGFWSMMVFLAVLTVGFAYEWKKGALEWS' A
#
# COMPACT_ATOMS: atom_id res chain seq x y z
N ILE A 1 11.50 9.81 -5.99
CA ILE A 1 10.55 9.06 -6.85
C ILE A 1 9.66 8.13 -6.03
N LEU A 2 10.23 7.45 -5.04
CA LEU A 2 9.57 6.46 -4.21
C LEU A 2 8.47 7.04 -3.29
N PHE A 3 8.74 8.19 -2.65
CA PHE A 3 7.70 8.98 -1.97
C PHE A 3 6.51 9.33 -2.88
N ILE A 4 6.77 9.62 -4.16
CA ILE A 4 5.72 9.95 -5.14
C ILE A 4 4.90 8.69 -5.50
N ILE A 5 5.55 7.52 -5.60
CA ILE A 5 4.88 6.24 -5.84
C ILE A 5 4.00 5.86 -4.63
N PHE A 6 4.52 6.03 -3.41
CA PHE A 6 3.75 5.79 -2.19
C PHE A 6 2.52 6.70 -2.09
N ASP A 7 2.68 8.00 -2.38
CA ASP A 7 1.57 8.95 -2.38
C ASP A 7 0.51 8.58 -3.44
N LEU A 8 0.95 8.10 -4.61
CA LEU A 8 0.08 7.58 -5.66
C LEU A 8 -0.68 6.32 -5.21
N GLU A 9 -0.02 5.38 -4.53
CA GLU A 9 -0.66 4.15 -4.00
C GLU A 9 -1.72 4.48 -2.94
N VAL A 10 -1.47 5.45 -2.06
CA VAL A 10 -2.44 5.91 -1.06
C VAL A 10 -3.62 6.62 -1.73
N ALA A 11 -3.39 7.38 -2.79
CA ALA A 11 -4.46 7.99 -3.58
C ALA A 11 -5.41 6.95 -4.20
N PHE A 12 -4.90 5.78 -4.59
CA PHE A 12 -5.72 4.65 -5.06
C PHE A 12 -6.48 3.93 -3.93
N LEU A 13 -5.97 3.98 -2.70
CA LEU A 13 -6.59 3.38 -1.52
C LEU A 13 -7.82 4.18 -1.06
N PHE A 14 -7.84 5.49 -1.34
CA PHE A 14 -8.93 6.40 -0.98
C PHE A 14 -10.32 6.01 -1.53
N PRO A 15 -10.50 5.82 -2.86
CA PRO A 15 -11.80 5.42 -3.41
C PRO A 15 -12.22 4.02 -2.94
N TRP A 16 -11.27 3.11 -2.70
CA TRP A 16 -11.58 1.81 -2.11
C TRP A 16 -12.11 1.96 -0.67
N ALA A 17 -11.47 2.80 0.16
CA ALA A 17 -11.89 3.02 1.54
C ALA A 17 -13.29 3.66 1.62
N VAL A 18 -13.61 4.57 0.70
CA VAL A 18 -14.94 5.19 0.57
C VAL A 18 -15.99 4.16 0.13
N ALA A 19 -15.63 3.25 -0.78
CA ALA A 19 -16.53 2.22 -1.28
C ALA A 19 -16.65 1.00 -0.35
N PHE A 20 -15.83 0.89 0.71
CA PHE A 20 -15.70 -0.29 1.57
C PHE A 20 -17.04 -0.85 2.07
N GLY A 21 -18.03 0.00 2.36
CA GLY A 21 -19.35 -0.40 2.81
C GLY A 21 -20.24 -1.12 1.76
N GLN A 22 -19.88 -1.07 0.48
CA GLN A 22 -20.65 -1.68 -0.62
C GLN A 22 -19.92 -2.85 -1.30
N ILE A 23 -18.66 -3.09 -0.95
CA ILE A 23 -17.85 -4.11 -1.63
C ILE A 23 -18.06 -5.47 -0.97
N SER A 24 -18.47 -6.45 -1.76
CA SER A 24 -18.62 -7.86 -1.34
C SER A 24 -17.26 -8.48 -0.93
N THR A 25 -17.23 -9.76 -0.55
CA THR A 25 -16.03 -10.52 -0.12
C THR A 25 -14.83 -10.37 -1.06
N VAL A 26 -15.07 -10.07 -2.34
CA VAL A 26 -14.04 -9.77 -3.35
C VAL A 26 -13.28 -8.47 -3.04
N GLY A 27 -13.97 -7.41 -2.57
CA GLY A 27 -13.34 -6.15 -2.19
C GLY A 27 -12.42 -6.26 -0.98
N PHE A 28 -12.78 -7.14 -0.05
CA PHE A 28 -11.95 -7.46 1.11
C PHE A 28 -10.62 -8.12 0.68
N TRP A 29 -10.68 -9.10 -0.23
CA TRP A 29 -9.48 -9.73 -0.78
C TRP A 29 -8.62 -8.77 -1.60
N SER A 30 -9.24 -7.90 -2.40
CA SER A 30 -8.51 -6.85 -3.13
C SER A 30 -7.71 -5.93 -2.20
N MET A 31 -8.27 -5.58 -1.03
CA MET A 31 -7.55 -4.78 -0.03
C MET A 31 -6.41 -5.51 0.64
N MET A 32 -6.62 -6.78 0.98
CA MET A 32 -5.57 -7.61 1.56
C MET A 32 -4.35 -7.69 0.63
N VAL A 33 -4.58 -7.84 -0.67
CA VAL A 33 -3.52 -7.81 -1.69
C VAL A 33 -2.89 -6.42 -1.77
N PHE A 34 -3.69 -5.35 -1.76
CA PHE A 34 -3.18 -3.98 -1.83
C PHE A 34 -2.29 -3.61 -0.62
N LEU A 35 -2.73 -3.97 0.59
CA LEU A 35 -1.94 -3.81 1.81
C LEU A 35 -0.67 -4.67 1.80
N ALA A 36 -0.72 -5.87 1.24
CA ALA A 36 0.47 -6.69 1.07
C ALA A 36 1.47 -6.04 0.12
N VAL A 37 1.02 -5.44 -0.99
CA VAL A 37 1.89 -4.69 -1.92
C VAL A 37 2.51 -3.48 -1.23
N LEU A 38 1.74 -2.69 -0.48
CA LEU A 38 2.25 -1.57 0.33
C LEU A 38 3.31 -2.04 1.34
N THR A 39 3.04 -3.14 2.04
CA THR A 39 3.96 -3.70 3.04
C THR A 39 5.25 -4.20 2.39
N VAL A 40 5.15 -4.83 1.21
CA VAL A 40 6.32 -5.28 0.44
C VAL A 40 7.11 -4.10 -0.11
N GLY A 41 6.44 -3.05 -0.62
CA GLY A 41 7.08 -1.80 -1.03
C GLY A 41 7.87 -1.18 0.12
N PHE A 42 7.23 -1.04 1.28
CA PHE A 42 7.84 -0.51 2.50
C PHE A 42 8.98 -1.40 3.05
N ALA A 43 8.81 -2.72 3.04
CA ALA A 43 9.84 -3.66 3.49
C ALA A 43 11.05 -3.71 2.54
N TYR A 44 10.81 -3.57 1.23
CA TYR A 44 11.87 -3.48 0.23
C TYR A 44 12.68 -2.19 0.43
N GLU A 45 12.01 -1.08 0.73
CA GLU A 45 12.64 0.20 1.08
C GLU A 45 13.44 0.13 2.38
N TRP A 46 12.90 -0.53 3.42
CA TRP A 46 13.61 -0.78 4.68
C TRP A 46 14.92 -1.54 4.43
N LYS A 47 14.88 -2.56 3.57
CA LYS A 47 16.08 -3.35 3.22
C LYS A 47 17.04 -2.62 2.27
N LYS A 48 16.59 -1.64 1.49
CA LYS A 48 17.42 -0.91 0.51
C LYS A 48 18.22 0.26 1.11
N GLY A 49 18.20 0.44 2.43
CA GLY A 49 19.20 1.27 3.13
C GLY A 49 18.69 2.59 3.73
N ALA A 50 17.50 2.63 4.35
CA ALA A 50 17.13 3.73 5.25
C ALA A 50 17.63 3.53 6.70
N LEU A 51 18.25 2.38 7.01
CA LEU A 51 18.77 2.01 8.33
C LEU A 51 20.18 1.39 8.27
N GLU A 52 21.02 1.77 7.31
CA GLU A 52 22.47 1.78 7.59
C GLU A 52 22.77 3.08 8.34
N TRP A 53 22.46 3.06 9.63
CA TRP A 53 23.23 3.82 10.61
C TRP A 53 24.53 3.04 10.85
N SER A 54 25.53 3.29 10.01
CA SER A 54 26.93 3.24 10.44
C SER A 54 27.81 4.11 9.58
#